data_AF-A0A517N340-F1
#
_entry.id   AF-A0A517N340-F1
#
_cell.length_a   1.000
_cell.length_b   1.000
_cell.length_c   1.000
_cell.angle_alpha   90.00
_cell.angle_beta   90.00
_cell.angle_gamma   90.00
#
_symmetry.space_group_name_H-M   'P 1'
#
loop_
_entity.id
_entity.type
_entity.pdbx_description
1 polymer ?
#
loop_
_entity_poly.entity_id
_entity_poly.type
_entity_poly.pdbx_seq_one_letter_code
_entity_poly.pdbx_strand_id
1 'polypeptide(L)' 'MSTRLTAIIQREGDGYVAHCAELDIASQGDTVEQARDNLQEALELFFETAP' A
#
# COMPACT_ATOMS: atom_id res chain seq x y z
N MET A 1 -0.79 -17.82 -3.70
CA MET A 1 -0.38 -17.21 -4.99
C MET A 1 0.70 -16.17 -4.71
N SER A 2 1.56 -15.83 -5.67
CA SER A 2 2.53 -14.75 -5.52
C SER A 2 2.33 -13.75 -6.64
N THR A 3 1.95 -12.52 -6.29
CA THR A 3 1.78 -11.39 -7.19
C THR A 3 2.87 -10.38 -6.90
N ARG A 4 3.57 -9.91 -7.93
CA ARG A 4 4.58 -8.87 -7.78
C ARG A 4 3.99 -7.54 -8.22
N LEU A 5 3.95 -6.59 -7.29
CA LEU A 5 3.45 -5.23 -7.49
C LEU A 5 4.56 -4.22 -7.16
N THR A 6 4.43 -3.00 -7.68
CA THR A 6 5.34 -1.90 -7.38
C THR A 6 4.61 -0.86 -6.54
N ALA A 7 5.13 -0.57 -5.35
CA ALA A 7 4.64 0.52 -4.53
C ALA A 7 5.60 1.71 -4.62
N ILE A 8 5.04 2.92 -4.76
CA ILE A 8 5.75 4.18 -4.58
C ILE A 8 5.44 4.68 -3.18
N ILE A 9 6.46 4.95 -2.37
CA ILE A 9 6.30 5.51 -1.02
C ILE A 9 6.88 6.92 -1.01
N GLN A 10 6.08 7.89 -0.61
CA GLN A 10 6.42 9.30 -0.58
C GLN A 10 6.13 9.90 0.80
N ARG A 11 6.95 10.85 1.23
CA ARG A 11 6.70 11.61 2.45
C ARG A 11 5.67 12.71 2.13
N GLU A 12 4.55 12.70 2.84
CA GLU A 12 3.51 13.71 2.72
C GLU A 12 3.23 14.30 4.11
N GLY A 13 3.41 15.62 4.26
CA GLY A 13 3.24 16.28 5.55
C GLY A 13 4.24 15.78 6.60
N ASP A 14 3.72 15.23 7.69
CA ASP A 14 4.46 14.61 8.79
C ASP A 14 4.59 13.07 8.67
N GLY A 15 3.88 12.45 7.73
CA GLY A 15 3.88 11.00 7.51
C GLY A 15 4.30 10.57 6.11
N TYR A 16 3.93 9.33 5.76
CA TYR A 16 4.23 8.68 4.48
C TYR A 16 2.98 8.08 3.87
N VAL A 17 2.87 8.21 2.54
CA VAL A 17 1.83 7.58 1.72
C VAL A 17 2.51 6.52 0.85
N ALA A 18 1.96 5.31 0.85
CA ALA A 18 2.36 4.22 -0.03
C ALA A 18 1.25 3.98 -1.06
N HIS A 19 1.63 3.94 -2.34
CA HIS A 19 0.68 3.84 -3.45
C HIS A 19 1.10 2.76 -4.45
N CYS A 20 0.20 1.81 -4.72
CA CYS A 20 0.31 0.79 -5.76
C CYS A 20 -0.52 1.22 -6.98
N ALA A 21 0.14 1.79 -7.99
CA ALA A 21 -0.54 2.37 -9.15
C ALA A 21 -1.22 1.31 -10.03
N GLU A 22 -0.73 0.07 -10.03
CA GLU A 22 -1.29 -1.03 -10.81
C GLU A 22 -2.72 -1.40 -10.40
N LEU A 23 -3.09 -1.14 -9.14
CA LEU A 23 -4.41 -1.47 -8.58
C LEU A 23 -5.17 -0.25 -8.08
N ASP A 24 -4.58 0.95 -8.17
CA ASP A 24 -5.14 2.19 -7.63
C ASP A 24 -5.46 2.08 -6.12
N ILE A 25 -4.54 1.49 -5.37
CA ILE A 25 -4.66 1.28 -3.92
C ILE A 25 -3.56 2.05 -3.20
N ALA A 26 -3.97 2.80 -2.19
CA ALA A 26 -3.07 3.57 -1.34
C ALA A 26 -3.29 3.25 0.15
N SER A 27 -2.25 3.46 0.93
CA SER A 27 -2.28 3.46 2.38
C SER A 27 -1.34 4.55 2.91
N GLN A 28 -1.35 4.78 4.23
CA GLN A 28 -0.49 5.76 4.89
C GLN A 28 0.02 5.25 6.23
N GLY A 29 1.09 5.86 6.73
CA GLY A 29 1.65 5.60 8.06
C GLY A 29 2.63 6.68 8.50
N ASP A 30 2.98 6.70 9.78
CA ASP A 30 3.93 7.65 10.38
C ASP A 30 5.38 7.35 9.95
N THR A 31 5.65 6.10 9.54
CA THR A 31 6.94 5.67 8.98
C THR A 31 6.77 4.99 7.62
N VAL A 32 7.88 4.86 6.89
CA VAL A 32 7.92 4.12 5.61
C VAL A 32 7.47 2.67 5.80
N GLU A 33 7.93 2.03 6.87
CA GLU A 33 7.57 0.64 7.20
C GLU A 33 6.07 0.51 7.47
N GLN A 34 5.50 1.43 8.25
CA GLN A 34 4.06 1.40 8.55
C GLN A 34 3.21 1.63 7.31
N ALA A 35 3.57 2.60 6.46
CA ALA A 35 2.86 2.83 5.21
C ALA A 35 2.93 1.59 4.29
N ARG A 36 4.10 0.94 4.19
CA ARG A 36 4.26 -0.32 3.44
C ARG A 36 3.40 -1.44 4.02
N ASP A 37 3.44 -1.67 5.32
CA ASP A 37 2.73 -2.77 5.97
C ASP A 37 1.22 -2.59 5.85
N ASN A 38 0.72 -1.36 6.05
CA ASN A 38 -0.68 -1.01 5.80
C ASN A 38 -1.07 -1.19 4.32
N LEU A 39 -0.16 -0.93 3.37
CA LEU A 39 -0.44 -1.15 1.94
C LEU A 39 -0.57 -2.65 1.66
N GLN A 40 0.27 -3.47 2.28
CA GLN A 40 0.21 -4.92 2.13
C GLN A 40 -1.13 -5.47 2.64
N GLU A 41 -1.59 -5.04 3.81
CA GLU A 41 -2.90 -5.44 4.34
C GLU A 41 -4.05 -5.01 3.41
N ALA A 42 -4.01 -3.79 2.88
CA ALA A 42 -5.02 -3.30 1.94
C ALA A 42 -5.05 -4.13 0.65
N LEU A 43 -3.90 -4.55 0.15
CA LEU A 43 -3.77 -5.41 -1.03
C LEU A 43 -4.29 -6.83 -0.75
N GLU A 44 -3.97 -7.41 0.42
CA GLU A 44 -4.48 -8.72 0.84
C GLU A 44 -6.01 -8.70 0.91
N LEU A 45 -6.59 -7.69 1.56
CA LEU A 45 -8.05 -7.51 1.63
C LEU A 45 -8.69 -7.32 0.24
N PHE A 46 -8.03 -6.58 -0.67
CA PHE A 46 -8.50 -6.43 -2.04
C PHE A 46 -8.57 -7.79 -2.74
N PHE A 47 -7.53 -8.61 -2.68
CA PHE A 47 -7.52 -9.92 -3.34
C PHE A 47 -8.47 -10.94 -2.68
N GLU A 48 -8.79 -10.79 -1.40
CA GLU A 48 -9.76 -11.65 -0.72
C GLU A 48 -11.22 -11.31 -1.04
N THR A 49 -11.50 -10.04 -1.31
CA THR A 49 -12.89 -9.52 -1.37
C THR A 49 -13.32 -8.99 -2.74
N ALA A 50 -12.36 -8.70 -3.64
CA ALA A 50 -12.69 -8.28 -4.99
C ALA A 50 -13.34 -9.45 -5.78
N PRO A 51 -14.42 -9.17 -6.53
CA PRO A 51 -15.16 -10.18 -7.29
C PRO A 51 -14.38 -10.79 -8.47
#